data_AF-A0A9D1TCV3-F1
#
_entry.id   AF-A0A9D1TCV3-F1
#
_cell.length_a   1.000
_cell.length_b   1.000
_cell.length_c   1.000
_cell.angle_alpha   90.00
_cell.angle_beta   90.00
_cell.angle_gamma   90.00
#
_symmetry.space_group_name_H-M   'P 1'
#
loop_
_entity.id
_entity.type
_entity.pdbx_description
1 polymer ?
#
loop_
_entity_poly.entity_id
_entity_poly.type
_entity_poly.pdbx_seq_one_letter_code
_entity_poly.pdbx_strand_id
1 'polypeptide(L)'
;MSRAGELIVTMLCVVVIVALAFMAAYTWVPGFRAAVNARLYDVQRADDATSYATRRQVEDTARAMISSYEADVLMYEQYRDSSSAEQQSWAEQARIRANRTAATYNNYMLKNSYIWVGNIPTDIYATLPTIW
;
A
#
# COMPACT_ATOMS: atom_id res chain seq x y z
N MET A 1 42.70 -17.83 36.17
CA MET A 1 41.42 -17.08 36.06
C MET A 1 40.55 -17.49 37.24
N SER A 2 39.77 -16.60 37.85
CA SER A 2 38.83 -17.04 38.91
C SER A 2 37.69 -17.83 38.26
N ARG A 3 37.10 -18.82 38.95
CA ARG A 3 35.94 -19.59 38.44
C ARG A 3 34.79 -18.67 37.99
N ALA A 4 34.65 -17.52 38.64
CA ALA A 4 33.69 -16.48 38.25
C ALA A 4 34.03 -15.84 36.89
N GLY A 5 35.32 -15.59 36.62
CA GLY A 5 35.78 -15.06 35.33
C GLY A 5 35.57 -16.03 34.17
N GLU A 6 35.78 -17.33 34.38
CA GLU A 6 35.49 -18.36 33.37
C GLU A 6 34.01 -18.43 33.02
N LEU A 7 33.12 -18.43 34.02
CA LEU A 7 31.67 -18.45 33.81
C LEU A 7 31.15 -17.24 33.02
N ILE A 8 31.68 -16.05 33.29
CA ILE A 8 31.30 -14.82 32.59
C ILE A 8 31.71 -14.88 31.12
N VAL A 9 32.93 -15.35 30.83
CA VAL A 9 33.42 -15.49 29.45
C VAL A 9 32.61 -16.54 28.69
N THR A 10 32.32 -17.69 29.30
CA THR A 10 31.49 -18.71 28.67
C THR A 10 30.08 -18.20 28.37
N MET A 11 29.46 -17.46 29.29
CA MET A 11 28.13 -16.88 29.07
C MET A 11 28.14 -15.88 27.90
N LEU A 12 29.16 -15.02 27.82
CA LEU A 12 29.36 -14.11 26.69
C LEU A 12 29.52 -14.85 25.36
N CYS A 13 30.34 -15.90 25.32
CA CYS A 13 30.53 -16.70 24.11
C CYS A 13 29.22 -17.37 23.65
N VAL A 14 28.41 -17.89 24.57
CA VAL A 14 27.11 -18.47 24.25
C VAL A 14 26.17 -17.42 23.64
N VAL A 15 26.12 -16.22 24.20
CA VAL A 15 25.31 -15.12 23.66
C VAL A 15 25.74 -14.77 22.23
N VAL A 16 27.05 -14.68 21.98
CA VAL A 16 27.58 -14.40 20.63
C VAL A 16 27.24 -15.52 19.65
N ILE A 17 27.37 -16.78 20.04
CA ILE A 17 27.03 -17.93 19.19
C ILE A 17 25.54 -17.92 18.83
N VAL A 18 24.66 -17.63 19.79
CA VAL A 18 23.21 -17.54 19.55
C VAL A 18 22.88 -16.39 18.59
N ALA A 19 23.51 -15.22 18.74
CA ALA A 19 23.32 -14.09 17.84
C ALA A 19 23.78 -14.42 16.40
N LEU A 20 24.92 -15.10 16.25
CA LEU A 20 25.44 -15.53 14.95
C LEU A 20 24.53 -16.59 14.31
N ALA A 21 24.04 -17.56 15.10
CA ALA A 21 23.10 -18.57 14.62
C ALA A 21 21.79 -17.94 14.14
N PHE A 22 21.30 -16.90 14.82
CA PHE A 22 20.09 -16.17 14.42
C PHE A 22 20.29 -15.38 13.11
N MET A 23 21.45 -14.72 12.94
CA MET A 23 21.80 -14.05 11.68
C MET A 23 21.98 -15.04 10.52
N ALA A 24 22.57 -16.20 10.79
CA ALA A 24 22.68 -17.28 9.80
C ALA A 24 21.28 -17.82 9.44
N ALA A 25 20.41 -18.07 10.42
CA ALA A 25 19.04 -18.49 10.15
C ALA A 25 18.28 -17.46 9.30
N TYR A 26 18.46 -16.16 9.57
CA TYR A 26 17.87 -15.08 8.77
C TYR A 26 18.44 -14.98 7.35
N THR A 27 19.61 -15.51 7.06
CA THR A 27 20.17 -15.42 5.70
C THR A 27 19.89 -16.68 4.89
N TRP A 28 20.00 -17.85 5.54
CA TRP A 28 19.98 -19.16 4.89
C TRP A 28 18.63 -19.87 4.94
N VAL A 29 17.72 -19.49 5.85
CA VAL A 29 16.41 -20.17 6.03
C VAL A 29 15.26 -19.28 5.53
N PRO A 30 14.69 -19.55 4.33
CA PRO A 30 13.64 -18.71 3.75
C PRO A 30 12.38 -18.61 4.62
N GLY A 31 11.97 -19.70 5.28
CA GLY A 31 10.79 -19.72 6.15
C GLY A 31 10.95 -18.84 7.40
N PHE A 32 12.16 -18.79 7.96
CA PHE A 32 12.46 -17.94 9.10
C PHE A 32 12.45 -16.45 8.71
N ARG A 33 13.02 -16.10 7.55
CA ARG A 33 12.93 -14.75 6.97
C ARG A 33 11.48 -14.31 6.74
N ALA A 34 10.68 -15.19 6.15
CA ALA A 34 9.27 -14.90 5.87
C ALA A 34 8.49 -14.62 7.16
N ALA A 35 8.71 -15.42 8.21
CA ALA A 35 8.06 -15.23 9.51
C ALA A 35 8.47 -13.92 10.20
N VAL A 36 9.76 -13.57 10.17
CA VAL A 36 10.27 -12.29 10.70
C VAL A 36 9.68 -11.11 9.92
N ASN A 37 9.68 -11.19 8.58
CA ASN A 37 9.14 -10.13 7.73
C ASN A 37 7.62 -9.96 7.88
N ALA A 38 6.87 -11.04 8.00
CA ALA A 38 5.43 -10.99 8.25
C ALA A 38 5.13 -10.27 9.57
N ARG A 39 5.85 -10.61 10.64
CA ARG A 39 5.68 -9.94 11.94
C ARG A 39 6.09 -8.46 11.91
N LEU A 40 7.18 -8.13 11.23
CA LEU A 40 7.60 -6.73 11.04
C LEU A 40 6.56 -5.95 10.23
N TYR A 41 6.00 -6.56 9.19
CA TYR A 41 4.95 -5.98 8.39
C TYR A 41 3.68 -5.70 9.20
N ASP A 42 3.26 -6.64 10.08
CA ASP A 42 2.10 -6.44 10.95
C ASP A 42 2.31 -5.28 11.94
N VAL A 43 3.52 -5.14 12.50
CA VAL A 43 3.88 -4.02 13.38
C VAL A 43 3.86 -2.70 12.60
N GLN A 44 4.50 -2.66 11.42
CA GLN A 44 4.47 -1.48 10.55
C GLN A 44 3.05 -1.09 10.18
N ARG A 45 2.20 -2.06 9.86
CA ARG A 45 0.79 -1.82 9.55
C ARG A 45 0.03 -1.23 10.74
N ALA A 46 0.30 -1.70 11.95
CA ALA A 46 -0.30 -1.13 13.16
C ALA A 46 0.18 0.31 13.42
N ASP A 47 1.47 0.57 13.25
CA ASP A 47 2.04 1.91 13.37
C ASP A 47 1.47 2.84 12.29
N ASP A 48 1.41 2.38 11.04
CA ASP A 48 0.85 3.11 9.89
C ASP A 48 -0.63 3.41 10.06
N ALA A 49 -1.40 2.51 10.65
CA ALA A 49 -2.80 2.76 10.99
C ALA A 49 -2.96 3.92 11.99
N THR A 50 -1.95 4.16 12.85
CA THR A 50 -1.94 5.29 13.80
C THR A 50 -1.20 6.53 13.28
N SER A 51 -0.43 6.39 12.20
CA SER A 51 0.39 7.44 11.62
C SER A 51 -0.46 8.43 10.80
N TYR A 52 -0.49 9.69 11.22
CA TYR A 52 -1.13 10.77 10.48
C TYR A 52 -0.52 10.97 9.08
N ALA A 53 0.82 10.89 8.97
CA ALA A 53 1.51 11.11 7.70
C ALA A 53 1.14 10.05 6.65
N THR A 54 1.08 8.78 7.08
CA THR A 54 0.70 7.66 6.21
C THR A 54 -0.75 7.81 5.77
N ARG A 55 -1.68 8.09 6.70
CA ARG A 55 -3.08 8.34 6.36
C ARG A 55 -3.25 9.50 5.37
N ARG A 56 -2.57 10.62 5.61
CA ARG A 56 -2.61 11.79 4.72
C ARG A 56 -2.11 11.44 3.31
N GLN A 57 -0.98 10.73 3.20
CA GLN A 57 -0.46 10.32 1.90
C GLN A 57 -1.46 9.45 1.13
N VAL A 58 -2.15 8.56 1.83
CA VAL A 58 -3.15 7.68 1.24
C VAL A 58 -4.39 8.46 0.78
N GLU A 59 -4.86 9.39 1.60
CA GLU A 59 -5.95 10.31 1.22
C GLU A 59 -5.58 11.20 0.02
N ASP A 60 -4.39 11.80 0.02
CA ASP A 60 -3.95 12.68 -1.07
C ASP A 60 -3.82 11.91 -2.39
N THR A 61 -3.35 10.66 -2.34
CA THR A 61 -3.30 9.77 -3.50
C THR A 61 -4.70 9.41 -3.99
N ALA A 62 -5.63 9.11 -3.08
CA ALA A 62 -7.01 8.82 -3.42
C ALA A 62 -7.70 10.01 -4.10
N ARG A 63 -7.52 11.23 -3.55
CA ARG A 63 -8.03 12.48 -4.15
C ARG A 63 -7.46 12.74 -5.54
N ALA A 64 -6.16 12.51 -5.73
CA ALA A 64 -5.54 12.65 -7.05
C ALA A 64 -6.13 11.69 -8.09
N MET A 65 -6.41 10.44 -7.70
CA MET A 65 -7.08 9.47 -8.57
C MET A 65 -8.52 9.86 -8.90
N ILE A 66 -9.28 10.34 -7.90
CA ILE A 66 -10.64 10.84 -8.11
C ILE A 66 -10.63 12.01 -9.10
N SER A 67 -9.77 13.00 -8.89
CA SER A 67 -9.66 14.16 -9.78
C SER A 67 -9.30 13.77 -11.22
N SER A 68 -8.38 12.83 -11.40
CA SER A 68 -8.05 12.31 -12.74
C SER A 68 -9.23 11.57 -13.38
N TYR A 69 -9.97 10.78 -12.58
CA TYR A 69 -11.15 10.08 -13.06
C TYR A 69 -12.25 11.06 -13.50
N GLU A 70 -12.56 12.06 -12.67
CA GLU A 70 -13.57 13.08 -12.98
C GLU A 70 -13.21 13.90 -14.23
N ALA A 71 -11.93 14.22 -14.44
CA ALA A 71 -11.48 14.90 -15.65
C ALA A 71 -11.72 14.05 -16.91
N ASP A 72 -11.43 12.75 -16.85
CA ASP A 72 -11.68 11.83 -17.96
C ASP A 72 -13.19 11.57 -18.19
N VAL A 73 -13.99 11.50 -17.11
CA VAL A 73 -15.47 11.42 -17.21
C VAL A 73 -16.02 12.66 -17.92
N LEU A 74 -15.60 13.86 -17.51
CA LEU A 74 -16.06 15.11 -18.11
C LEU A 74 -15.69 15.16 -19.60
N MET A 75 -14.47 14.74 -19.96
CA MET A 75 -14.03 14.64 -21.35
C MET A 75 -14.92 13.68 -22.16
N TYR A 76 -15.25 12.51 -21.59
CA TYR A 76 -16.15 11.56 -22.22
C TYR A 76 -17.56 12.16 -22.41
N GLU A 77 -18.14 12.74 -21.36
CA GLU A 77 -19.48 13.35 -21.40
C GLU A 77 -19.57 14.49 -22.43
N GLN A 78 -18.50 15.28 -22.58
CA GLN A 78 -18.46 16.40 -23.52
C GLN A 78 -18.46 15.95 -24.98
N TYR A 79 -17.81 14.84 -25.31
CA TYR A 79 -17.54 14.46 -26.70
C TYR A 79 -18.19 13.15 -27.15
N ARG A 80 -18.81 12.37 -26.27
CA ARG A 80 -19.42 11.06 -26.63
C ARG A 80 -20.48 11.17 -27.74
N ASP A 81 -21.25 12.26 -27.73
CA ASP A 81 -22.36 12.50 -28.65
C ASP A 81 -21.96 13.47 -29.78
N SER A 82 -20.66 13.76 -29.93
CA SER A 82 -20.18 14.65 -30.98
C SER A 82 -20.35 14.02 -32.37
N SER A 83 -20.62 14.85 -33.38
CA SER A 83 -20.67 14.43 -34.79
C SER A 83 -19.29 14.27 -35.43
N SER A 84 -18.21 14.67 -34.75
CA SER A 84 -16.83 14.52 -35.24
C SER A 84 -16.21 13.20 -34.79
N ALA A 85 -15.71 12.41 -35.74
CA ALA A 85 -15.04 11.14 -35.46
C ALA A 85 -13.78 11.32 -34.57
N GLU A 86 -13.08 12.45 -34.70
CA GLU A 86 -11.91 12.76 -33.87
C GLU A 86 -12.32 13.02 -32.41
N GLN A 87 -13.40 13.76 -32.20
CA GLN A 87 -13.92 14.05 -30.87
C GLN A 87 -14.50 12.80 -30.20
N GLN A 88 -15.20 11.95 -30.96
CA GLN A 88 -15.64 10.64 -30.47
C GLN A 88 -14.45 9.74 -30.07
N SER A 89 -13.35 9.77 -30.83
CA SER A 89 -12.12 9.04 -30.48
C SER A 89 -11.50 9.56 -29.17
N TRP A 90 -11.54 10.87 -28.91
CA TRP A 90 -11.09 11.41 -27.63
C TRP A 90 -11.99 10.98 -26.47
N ALA A 91 -13.31 10.97 -26.67
CA ALA A 91 -14.26 10.47 -25.68
C ALA A 91 -13.96 9.00 -25.35
N GLU A 92 -13.76 8.16 -26.36
CA GLU A 92 -13.47 6.73 -26.19
C GLU A 92 -12.15 6.51 -25.43
N GLN A 93 -11.11 7.28 -25.75
CA GLN A 93 -9.85 7.22 -25.01
C GLN A 93 -10.02 7.66 -23.55
N ALA A 94 -10.80 8.72 -23.31
CA ALA A 94 -11.12 9.17 -21.96
C ALA A 94 -11.91 8.11 -21.18
N ARG A 95 -12.89 7.44 -21.81
CA ARG A 95 -13.61 6.30 -21.23
C ARG A 95 -12.65 5.19 -20.77
N ILE A 96 -11.72 4.79 -21.62
CA ILE A 96 -10.73 3.75 -21.31
C ILE A 96 -9.85 4.18 -20.13
N ARG A 97 -9.37 5.44 -20.11
CA ARG A 97 -8.56 5.96 -19.00
C ARG A 97 -9.34 6.04 -17.70
N ALA A 98 -10.56 6.58 -17.70
CA ALA A 98 -11.44 6.63 -16.54
C ALA A 98 -11.68 5.22 -15.97
N ASN A 99 -12.00 4.24 -16.82
CA ASN A 99 -12.21 2.86 -16.39
C ASN A 99 -10.95 2.22 -15.77
N ARG A 100 -9.78 2.47 -16.35
CA ARG A 100 -8.50 2.03 -15.77
C ARG A 100 -8.23 2.69 -14.43
N THR A 101 -8.52 3.99 -14.29
CA THR A 101 -8.38 4.74 -13.05
C THR A 101 -9.34 4.21 -11.98
N ALA A 102 -10.61 3.98 -12.33
CA ALA A 102 -11.60 3.41 -11.42
C ALA A 102 -11.18 2.02 -10.90
N ALA A 103 -10.70 1.14 -11.79
CA ALA A 103 -10.20 -0.18 -11.39
C ALA A 103 -8.96 -0.08 -10.47
N THR A 104 -8.04 0.84 -10.77
CA THR A 104 -6.85 1.06 -9.95
C THR A 104 -7.21 1.61 -8.58
N TYR A 105 -8.11 2.59 -8.54
CA TYR A 105 -8.65 3.22 -7.34
C TYR A 105 -9.35 2.20 -6.43
N ASN A 106 -10.25 1.39 -6.99
CA ASN A 106 -10.98 0.40 -6.21
C ASN A 106 -10.03 -0.62 -5.54
N ASN A 107 -8.99 -1.06 -6.26
CA ASN A 107 -7.94 -1.90 -5.69
C ASN A 107 -7.12 -1.16 -4.62
N TYR A 108 -6.84 0.12 -4.82
CA TYR A 108 -6.13 0.96 -3.86
C TYR A 108 -6.91 1.13 -2.55
N MET A 109 -8.22 1.39 -2.64
CA MET A 109 -9.11 1.48 -1.48
C MET A 109 -9.17 0.16 -0.69
N LEU A 110 -9.27 -0.98 -1.39
CA LEU A 110 -9.26 -2.30 -0.77
C LEU A 110 -7.95 -2.59 -0.03
N LYS A 111 -6.80 -2.31 -0.66
CA LYS A 111 -5.47 -2.51 -0.05
C LYS A 111 -5.28 -1.66 1.20
N ASN A 112 -5.79 -0.43 1.19
CA ASN A 112 -5.65 0.51 2.31
C ASN A 112 -6.86 0.50 3.26
N SER A 113 -7.74 -0.50 3.16
CA SER A 113 -8.93 -0.65 4.01
C SER A 113 -8.67 -0.53 5.52
N TYR A 114 -7.47 -0.91 5.98
CA TYR A 114 -7.05 -0.78 7.37
C TYR A 114 -6.88 0.66 7.86
N ILE A 115 -6.65 1.62 6.97
CA ILE A 115 -6.56 3.05 7.27
C ILE A 115 -7.96 3.68 7.33
N TRP A 116 -8.88 3.11 6.54
CA TRP A 116 -10.24 3.63 6.32
C TRP A 116 -11.27 3.15 7.35
N VAL A 117 -10.89 2.32 8.32
CA VAL A 117 -11.80 1.64 9.25
C VAL A 117 -12.70 2.65 9.98
N GLY A 118 -13.96 2.75 9.49
CA GLY A 118 -15.03 3.53 10.10
C GLY A 118 -14.99 5.05 9.88
N ASN A 119 -14.03 5.58 9.13
CA ASN A 119 -13.91 7.04 8.94
C ASN A 119 -13.27 7.43 7.61
N ILE A 120 -13.92 7.07 6.49
CA ILE A 120 -13.55 7.61 5.17
C ILE A 120 -13.99 9.08 5.12
N PRO A 121 -13.10 10.03 4.82
CA PRO A 121 -13.47 11.43 4.58
C PRO A 121 -14.57 11.55 3.52
N THR A 122 -15.51 12.48 3.70
CA THR A 122 -16.70 12.61 2.83
C THR A 122 -16.38 12.91 1.36
N ASP A 123 -15.19 13.44 1.09
CA ASP A 123 -14.66 13.75 -0.24
C ASP A 123 -13.99 12.55 -0.94
N ILE A 124 -13.90 11.40 -0.28
CA ILE A 124 -13.29 10.17 -0.83
C ILE A 124 -14.38 9.11 -0.98
N TYR A 125 -14.60 8.66 -2.22
CA TYR A 125 -15.61 7.66 -2.52
C TYR A 125 -15.15 6.25 -2.10
N ALA A 126 -16.06 5.41 -1.58
CA ALA A 126 -15.68 4.02 -1.27
C ALA A 126 -15.27 3.23 -2.53
N THR A 127 -15.90 3.54 -3.66
CA THR A 127 -15.66 2.94 -4.97
C THR A 127 -15.94 3.94 -6.08
N LEU A 128 -15.19 3.89 -7.17
CA LEU A 128 -15.49 4.62 -8.41
C LEU A 128 -16.23 3.71 -9.42
N PRO A 129 -17.29 4.21 -10.08
CA PRO A 129 -18.02 3.45 -11.08
C PRO A 129 -17.24 3.35 -12.40
N THR A 130 -17.52 2.30 -13.17
CA THR A 130 -17.05 2.19 -14.56
C THR A 130 -18.07 2.81 -15.51
N ILE A 131 -17.58 3.49 -16.54
CA ILE A 131 -18.35 4.07 -17.64
C ILE A 131 -18.55 2.97 -18.70
N TRP A 132 -19.80 2.74 -19.10
CA TRP A 132 -20.20 1.74 -20.10
C TRP A 132 -20.40 2.37 -21.47
#